data_AF-A0A819S015-F1
#
_entry.id   AF-A0A819S015-F1
#
_cell.length_a   1.000
_cell.length_b   1.000
_cell.length_c   1.000
_cell.angle_alpha   90.00
_cell.angle_beta   90.00
_cell.angle_gamma   90.00
#
_symmetry.space_group_name_H-M   'P 1'
#
loop_
_entity.id
_entity.type
_entity.pdbx_description
1 polymer ?
#
loop_
_entity_poly.entity_id
_entity_poly.type
_entity_poly.pdbx_seq_one_letter_code
_entity_poly.pdbx_strand_id
1 'polypeptide(L)'
;MRVTEEFVAMIRGNRIIRKLASIDEIIDKTTIRLDSGELLQADLIIYATGFIEAFPFLSKTLTKALVRNTTKSISDERIDLDLYRRIIPIAIPNIAFIGLPAPLHTWMFYDVQCHWMSDYFLGRIELPNTEKEMLEEIETTRQFIYKMFK
;
A
#
# COMPACT_ATOMS: atom_id res chain seq x y z
N MET A 1 9.37 -9.13 -1.02
CA MET A 1 10.16 -9.21 -2.27
C MET A 1 10.99 -10.49 -2.22
N ARG A 2 10.79 -11.43 -3.15
CA ARG A 2 11.60 -12.65 -3.20
C ARG A 2 12.91 -12.34 -3.91
N VAL A 3 14.02 -12.43 -3.19
CA VAL A 3 15.35 -12.35 -3.80
C VAL A 3 15.61 -13.67 -4.53
N THR A 4 15.87 -13.60 -5.83
CA THR A 4 16.18 -14.80 -6.63
C THR A 4 17.65 -15.19 -6.49
N GLU A 5 17.97 -16.47 -6.66
CA GLU A 5 19.36 -16.93 -6.68
C GLU A 5 20.17 -16.23 -7.78
N GLU A 6 19.53 -15.95 -8.91
CA GLU A 6 20.11 -15.25 -10.05
C GLU A 6 20.50 -13.81 -9.69
N PHE A 7 19.66 -13.09 -8.93
CA PHE A 7 20.00 -11.76 -8.41
C PHE A 7 21.24 -11.81 -7.50
N VAL A 8 21.31 -12.80 -6.62
CA VAL A 8 22.47 -13.01 -5.75
C VAL A 8 23.73 -13.33 -6.56
N ALA A 9 23.60 -14.17 -7.59
CA ALA A 9 24.71 -14.52 -8.49
C ALA A 9 25.22 -13.29 -9.25
N MET A 10 24.32 -12.41 -9.74
CA MET A 10 24.71 -11.17 -10.41
C MET A 10 25.45 -10.20 -9.49
N ILE A 11 25.08 -10.13 -8.21
CA ILE A 11 25.83 -9.33 -7.21
C ILE A 11 27.22 -9.92 -7.00
N ARG A 12 27.33 -11.24 -6.78
CA ARG A 12 28.62 -11.93 -6.57
C ARG A 12 29.54 -11.78 -7.79
N GLY A 13 28.97 -11.76 -9.00
CA GLY A 13 29.68 -11.55 -10.26
C GLY A 13 29.90 -10.08 -10.62
N ASN A 14 29.63 -9.12 -9.73
CA ASN A 14 29.76 -7.67 -9.97
C ASN A 14 28.96 -7.13 -11.18
N ARG A 15 27.92 -7.84 -11.62
CA ARG A 15 26.98 -7.35 -12.65
C ARG A 15 25.95 -6.37 -12.07
N ILE A 16 25.69 -6.45 -10.76
CA ILE A 16 24.86 -5.51 -10.01
C ILE A 16 25.71 -4.97 -8.85
N ILE A 17 25.93 -3.66 -8.87
CA ILE A 17 26.55 -2.93 -7.76
C ILE A 17 25.43 -2.34 -6.91
N ARG A 18 25.45 -2.64 -5.61
CA ARG A 18 24.45 -2.13 -4.67
C ARG A 18 25.01 -0.93 -3.93
N LYS A 19 24.22 0.13 -3.85
CA LYS A 19 24.48 1.30 -3.01
C LYS A 19 23.28 1.49 -2.09
N LEU A 20 23.54 1.56 -0.79
CA LEU A 20 22.52 1.92 0.21
C LEU A 20 22.56 3.44 0.37
N ALA A 21 21.95 4.13 -0.58
CA ALA A 21 21.96 5.59 -0.71
C ALA A 21 20.77 6.03 -1.57
N SER A 22 20.37 7.28 -1.42
CA SER A 22 19.32 7.91 -2.24
C SER A 22 19.95 8.77 -3.33
N ILE A 23 19.24 8.99 -4.43
CA ILE A 23 19.64 9.99 -5.43
C ILE A 23 19.24 11.36 -4.88
N ASP A 24 20.23 12.25 -4.72
CA ASP A 24 20.06 13.64 -4.29
C ASP A 24 19.79 14.55 -5.49
N GLU A 25 20.61 14.45 -6.55
CA GLU A 25 20.50 15.30 -7.73
C GLU A 25 20.88 14.55 -9.01
N ILE A 26 20.15 14.81 -10.10
CA ILE A 26 20.58 14.47 -11.46
C ILE A 26 21.31 15.70 -12.00
N ILE A 27 22.65 15.67 -12.00
CA ILE A 27 23.49 16.84 -12.30
C ILE A 27 23.42 17.18 -13.79
N ASP A 28 23.51 16.16 -14.64
CA ASP A 28 23.48 16.30 -16.09
C ASP A 28 22.90 15.05 -16.76
N LYS A 29 23.15 14.85 -18.05
CA LYS A 29 22.58 13.74 -18.82
C LYS A 29 23.01 12.35 -18.34
N THR A 30 24.19 12.21 -17.77
CA THR A 30 24.74 10.91 -17.35
C THR A 30 25.22 10.89 -15.91
N THR A 31 25.34 12.04 -15.25
CA THR A 31 25.86 12.12 -13.88
C THR A 31 24.74 12.30 -12.85
N ILE A 32 24.72 11.43 -11.85
CA ILE A 32 23.87 11.56 -10.66
C ILE A 32 24.74 11.73 -9.41
N ARG A 33 24.25 12.51 -8.45
CA ARG A 33 24.80 12.62 -7.09
C ARG A 33 23.93 11.87 -6.11
N LEU A 34 24.55 11.06 -5.28
CA LEU A 34 23.89 10.40 -4.15
C LEU A 34 23.89 11.31 -2.92
N ASP A 35 23.00 11.05 -1.97
CA ASP A 35 22.93 11.71 -0.66
C ASP A 35 24.24 11.59 0.17
N SER A 36 25.05 10.58 -0.14
CA SER A 36 26.41 10.41 0.39
C SER A 36 27.45 11.38 -0.19
N GLY A 37 27.10 12.13 -1.24
CA GLY A 37 27.99 12.98 -2.03
C GLY A 37 28.71 12.24 -3.17
N GLU A 38 28.57 10.90 -3.27
CA GLU A 38 29.15 10.12 -4.36
C GLU A 38 28.53 10.48 -5.72
N LEU A 39 29.37 10.58 -6.75
CA LEU A 39 28.94 10.77 -8.14
C LEU A 39 28.96 9.44 -8.89
N LEU A 40 27.86 9.13 -9.60
CA LEU A 40 27.75 7.95 -10.45
C LEU A 40 27.43 8.35 -11.89
N GLN A 41 27.92 7.55 -12.83
CA GLN A 41 27.55 7.63 -14.24
C GLN A 41 26.44 6.62 -14.55
N ALA A 42 25.39 7.06 -15.22
CA ALA A 42 24.25 6.23 -15.62
C ALA A 42 23.64 6.74 -16.94
N ASP A 43 23.50 5.85 -17.92
CA ASP A 43 22.81 6.16 -19.18
C ASP A 43 21.28 6.10 -19.05
N LEU A 44 20.77 5.43 -18.01
CA LEU A 44 19.34 5.22 -17.75
C LEU A 44 19.06 5.19 -16.25
N ILE A 45 17.99 5.87 -15.85
CA ILE A 45 17.45 5.84 -14.49
C ILE A 45 16.06 5.19 -14.54
N ILE A 46 15.87 4.14 -13.74
CA ILE A 46 14.59 3.44 -13.61
C ILE A 46 14.03 3.68 -12.21
N TYR A 47 12.91 4.40 -12.13
CA TYR A 47 12.18 4.61 -10.88
C TYR A 47 11.35 3.37 -10.53
N ALA A 48 11.97 2.45 -9.80
CA ALA A 48 11.31 1.27 -9.25
C ALA A 48 10.74 1.53 -7.83
N THR A 49 10.15 2.71 -7.60
CA THR A 49 9.71 3.21 -6.28
C THR A 49 8.29 2.79 -5.88
N GLY A 50 7.60 1.99 -6.71
CA GLY A 50 6.25 1.50 -6.44
C GLY A 50 5.16 2.37 -7.06
N PHE A 51 3.96 2.32 -6.49
CA PHE A 51 2.77 2.99 -7.01
C PHE A 51 1.98 3.64 -5.88
N ILE A 52 1.26 4.72 -6.21
CA ILE A 52 0.28 5.35 -5.34
C ILE A 52 -1.11 4.98 -5.85
N GLU A 53 -1.95 4.46 -4.97
CA GLU A 53 -3.34 4.17 -5.29
C GLU A 53 -4.19 5.44 -5.30
N ALA A 54 -5.11 5.57 -6.26
CA ALA A 54 -5.99 6.72 -6.37
C ALA A 54 -7.38 6.30 -6.87
N PHE A 55 -8.41 6.98 -6.38
CA PHE A 55 -9.81 6.75 -6.76
C PHE A 55 -10.40 8.02 -7.39
N PRO A 56 -10.02 8.37 -8.65
CA PRO A 56 -10.41 9.65 -9.27
C PRO A 56 -11.92 9.76 -9.55
N PHE A 57 -12.65 8.65 -9.49
CA PHE A 57 -14.11 8.61 -9.58
C PHE A 57 -14.80 9.00 -8.26
N LEU A 58 -14.09 9.04 -7.13
CA LEU A 58 -14.61 9.54 -5.86
C LEU A 58 -14.33 11.03 -5.72
N SER A 59 -15.33 11.79 -5.24
CA SER A 59 -15.12 13.20 -4.94
C SER A 59 -14.13 13.36 -3.77
N LYS A 60 -13.42 14.50 -3.72
CA LYS A 60 -12.48 14.80 -2.62
C LYS A 60 -13.14 14.70 -1.23
N THR A 61 -14.42 15.03 -1.14
CA THR A 61 -15.20 14.91 0.11
C THR A 61 -15.37 13.45 0.52
N LEU A 62 -15.71 12.57 -0.43
CA LEU A 62 -15.83 11.13 -0.18
C LEU A 62 -14.47 10.52 0.15
N THR A 63 -13.41 10.88 -0.58
CA THR A 63 -12.04 10.42 -0.28
C THR A 63 -11.62 10.80 1.14
N LYS A 64 -11.92 12.01 1.61
CA LYS A 64 -11.62 12.42 2.99
C LYS A 64 -12.43 11.65 4.03
N ALA A 65 -13.69 11.34 3.73
CA ALA A 65 -14.55 10.58 4.63
C ALA A 65 -14.06 9.14 4.85
N LEU A 66 -13.34 8.57 3.87
CA LEU A 66 -12.78 7.22 3.95
C LEU A 66 -11.52 7.10 4.83
N VAL A 67 -10.95 8.22 5.29
CA VAL A 67 -9.67 8.26 6.03
C VAL A 67 -9.86 9.00 7.37
N ARG A 68 -11.03 8.82 8.00
CA ARG A 68 -11.56 9.67 9.09
C ARG A 68 -10.63 9.82 10.31
N ASN A 69 -9.66 8.93 10.51
CA ASN A 69 -8.80 8.92 11.70
C ASN A 69 -7.28 8.89 11.46
N THR A 70 -6.77 9.18 10.26
CA THR A 70 -5.30 9.25 10.11
C THR A 70 -4.77 10.63 10.52
N THR A 71 -3.94 10.66 11.56
CA THR A 71 -3.02 11.78 11.87
C THR A 71 -2.01 12.04 10.75
N LYS A 72 -1.93 11.14 9.76
CA LYS A 72 -1.19 11.33 8.53
C LYS A 72 -2.15 11.81 7.44
N SER A 73 -1.94 13.06 7.03
CA SER A 73 -2.46 13.64 5.81
C SER A 73 -2.34 12.64 4.64
N ILE A 74 -3.24 12.76 3.66
CA ILE A 74 -3.27 12.07 2.35
C ILE A 74 -1.96 12.30 1.53
N SER A 75 -0.96 12.94 2.13
CA SER A 75 0.37 13.23 1.57
C SER A 75 1.38 12.11 1.75
N ASP A 76 1.14 11.11 2.61
CA ASP A 76 2.03 9.95 2.68
C ASP A 76 1.57 8.91 1.66
N GLU A 77 2.52 8.36 0.91
CA GLU A 77 2.44 7.56 -0.33
C GLU A 77 1.55 6.29 -0.28
N ARG A 78 0.78 6.08 0.79
CA ARG A 78 -0.15 4.97 0.97
C ARG A 78 -1.47 5.48 1.54
N ILE A 79 -2.55 5.30 0.77
CA ILE A 79 -3.90 5.55 1.25
C ILE A 79 -4.26 4.44 2.25
N ASP A 80 -4.27 4.74 3.56
CA ASP A 80 -4.75 3.85 4.61
C ASP A 80 -6.25 4.10 4.85
N LEU A 81 -7.11 3.40 4.11
CA LEU A 81 -8.57 3.55 4.23
C LEU A 81 -9.10 2.88 5.51
N ASP A 82 -10.03 3.54 6.19
CA ASP A 82 -10.78 2.99 7.33
C ASP A 82 -11.86 2.00 6.84
N LEU A 83 -11.46 0.74 6.64
CA LEU A 83 -12.31 -0.32 6.10
C LEU A 83 -12.51 -1.46 7.08
N TYR A 84 -13.76 -1.68 7.50
CA TYR A 84 -14.15 -2.86 8.26
C TYR A 84 -13.92 -4.12 7.43
N ARG A 85 -13.31 -5.16 8.03
CA ARG A 85 -12.81 -6.36 7.33
C ARG A 85 -11.88 -6.08 6.15
N ARG A 86 -11.35 -4.85 6.02
CA ARG A 86 -10.65 -4.34 4.83
C ARG A 86 -11.49 -4.35 3.55
N ILE A 87 -12.81 -4.28 3.69
CA ILE A 87 -13.76 -4.36 2.58
C ILE A 87 -14.69 -3.16 2.54
N ILE A 88 -15.40 -2.88 3.63
CA ILE A 88 -16.46 -1.86 3.65
C ILE A 88 -16.05 -0.64 4.47
N PRO A 89 -16.20 0.58 3.93
CA PRO A 89 -16.03 1.78 4.73
C PRO A 89 -17.25 2.02 5.63
N ILE A 90 -16.99 2.52 6.84
CA ILE A 90 -18.06 2.91 7.77
C ILE A 90 -18.74 4.21 7.32
N ALA A 91 -17.95 5.15 6.79
CA ALA A 91 -18.42 6.50 6.49
C ALA A 91 -19.28 6.63 5.22
N ILE A 92 -19.25 5.62 4.33
CA ILE A 92 -19.95 5.68 3.04
C ILE A 92 -20.72 4.37 2.84
N PRO A 93 -22.06 4.38 2.87
CA PRO A 93 -22.84 3.18 2.65
C PRO A 93 -22.80 2.75 1.17
N ASN A 94 -23.15 1.49 0.90
CA ASN A 94 -23.35 0.93 -0.45
C ASN A 94 -22.12 0.98 -1.37
N ILE A 95 -20.92 1.00 -0.80
CA ILE A 95 -19.66 0.81 -1.52
C ILE A 95 -18.82 -0.23 -0.80
N ALA A 96 -18.06 -1.00 -1.56
CA ALA A 96 -17.08 -1.93 -1.04
C ALA A 96 -15.81 -1.86 -1.87
N PHE A 97 -14.68 -2.13 -1.22
CA PHE A 97 -13.37 -2.20 -1.83
C PHE A 97 -12.89 -3.64 -1.76
N ILE A 98 -12.59 -4.21 -2.93
CA ILE A 98 -12.03 -5.55 -3.06
C ILE A 98 -10.66 -5.40 -3.70
N GLY A 99 -9.68 -6.14 -3.21
CA GLY A 99 -8.35 -6.13 -3.81
C GLY A 99 -7.38 -5.09 -3.25
N LEU A 100 -7.82 -4.25 -2.32
CA LEU A 100 -6.94 -3.25 -1.71
C LEU A 100 -5.79 -3.88 -0.94
N PRO A 101 -4.60 -3.25 -1.01
CA PRO A 101 -3.31 -3.86 -0.73
C PRO A 101 -3.25 -4.34 0.71
N ALA A 102 -3.48 -5.64 0.89
CA ALA A 102 -3.07 -6.35 2.08
C ALA A 102 -1.56 -6.63 1.93
N PRO A 103 -0.82 -6.76 3.05
CA PRO A 103 0.60 -7.09 3.00
C PRO A 103 0.92 -8.39 2.25
N LEU A 104 -0.10 -9.22 1.98
CA LEU A 104 -0.03 -10.43 1.17
C LEU A 104 -0.94 -10.26 -0.04
N HIS A 105 -0.36 -9.87 -1.18
CA HIS A 105 -1.03 -9.86 -2.47
C HIS A 105 -1.18 -11.30 -2.98
N THR A 106 -2.21 -11.98 -2.49
CA THR A 106 -2.57 -13.31 -2.97
C THR A 106 -3.99 -13.28 -3.50
N TRP A 107 -4.18 -13.83 -4.69
CA TRP A 107 -5.48 -14.20 -5.26
C TRP A 107 -6.47 -14.80 -4.25
N MET A 108 -6.00 -15.66 -3.34
CA MET A 108 -6.84 -16.24 -2.28
C MET A 108 -7.44 -15.18 -1.34
N PHE A 109 -6.72 -14.11 -1.04
CA PHE A 109 -7.25 -13.03 -0.21
C PHE A 109 -8.43 -12.33 -0.90
N TYR A 110 -8.30 -12.08 -2.20
CA TYR A 110 -9.36 -11.45 -2.99
C TYR A 110 -10.61 -12.34 -3.09
N ASP A 111 -10.40 -13.65 -3.23
CA ASP A 111 -11.48 -14.63 -3.28
C ASP A 111 -12.28 -14.66 -1.97
N VAL A 112 -11.58 -14.64 -0.82
CA VAL A 112 -12.22 -14.54 0.50
C VAL A 112 -13.03 -13.24 0.65
N GLN A 113 -12.49 -12.10 0.20
CA GLN A 113 -13.23 -10.84 0.22
C GLN A 113 -14.48 -10.87 -0.65
N CYS A 114 -14.41 -11.48 -1.83
CA CYS A 114 -15.55 -11.68 -2.73
C CYS A 114 -16.63 -12.56 -2.11
N HIS A 115 -16.25 -13.71 -1.52
CA HIS A 115 -17.19 -14.61 -0.86
C HIS A 115 -17.87 -13.95 0.35
N TRP A 116 -17.09 -13.25 1.18
CA TRP A 116 -17.62 -12.49 2.31
C TRP A 116 -18.63 -11.43 1.85
N MET A 117 -18.32 -10.68 0.79
CA MET A 117 -19.22 -9.68 0.22
C MET A 117 -20.50 -10.32 -0.34
N SER A 118 -20.37 -11.46 -1.02
CA SER A 118 -21.51 -12.19 -1.56
C SER A 118 -22.44 -12.67 -0.45
N ASP A 119 -21.91 -13.21 0.64
CA ASP A 119 -22.71 -13.67 1.78
C ASP A 119 -23.37 -12.49 2.52
N TYR A 120 -22.69 -11.33 2.59
CA TYR A 120 -23.28 -10.10 3.10
C TYR A 120 -24.48 -9.65 2.24
N PHE A 121 -24.35 -9.62 0.91
CA PHE A 121 -25.48 -9.27 0.03
C PHE A 121 -26.64 -10.27 0.08
N LEU A 122 -26.36 -11.54 0.40
CA LEU A 122 -27.38 -12.58 0.58
C LEU A 122 -28.02 -12.56 1.99
N GLY A 123 -27.62 -11.64 2.87
CA GLY A 123 -28.12 -11.55 4.24
C GLY A 123 -27.67 -12.71 5.14
N ARG A 124 -26.61 -13.43 4.76
CA ARG A 124 -26.03 -14.52 5.57
C ARG A 124 -25.02 -14.02 6.59
N ILE A 125 -24.50 -12.81 6.37
CA ILE A 125 -23.59 -12.10 7.27
C ILE A 125 -24.28 -10.82 7.70
N GLU A 126 -24.33 -10.58 9.00
CA GLU A 126 -24.77 -9.31 9.58
C GLU A 126 -23.53 -8.48 9.97
N LEU A 127 -23.62 -7.17 9.77
CA LEU A 127 -22.61 -6.25 10.28
C LEU A 127 -22.78 -6.05 11.79
N PRO A 128 -21.71 -5.66 12.51
CA PRO A 128 -21.84 -5.23 13.89
C PRO A 128 -22.91 -4.16 14.06
N ASN A 129 -23.62 -4.21 15.20
CA ASN A 129 -24.73 -3.30 15.48
C ASN A 129 -24.28 -1.85 15.71
N THR A 130 -22.99 -1.63 15.97
CA THR A 130 -22.44 -0.30 16.26
C THR A 130 -21.23 0.02 15.37
N GLU A 131 -21.15 1.28 14.95
CA GLU A 131 -19.94 1.79 14.26
C GLU A 131 -18.69 1.64 15.15
N LYS A 132 -18.86 1.72 16.47
CA LYS A 132 -17.78 1.59 17.44
C LYS A 132 -17.06 0.24 17.33
N GLU A 133 -17.80 -0.86 17.26
CA GLU A 133 -17.21 -2.20 17.11
C GLU A 133 -16.41 -2.33 15.81
N MET A 134 -16.94 -1.78 14.71
CA MET A 134 -16.23 -1.79 13.43
C MET A 134 -14.95 -0.95 13.47
N LEU A 135 -14.98 0.21 14.14
CA LEU A 135 -13.81 1.07 14.33
C LEU A 135 -12.74 0.41 15.20
N GLU A 136 -13.14 -0.30 16.26
CA GLU A 136 -12.21 -1.05 17.12
C GLU A 136 -11.52 -2.18 16.35
N GLU A 137 -12.22 -2.90 15.47
CA GLU A 137 -11.63 -3.90 14.58
C GLU A 137 -10.61 -3.27 13.60
N ILE A 138 -10.98 -2.15 12.97
CA ILE A 138 -10.10 -1.40 12.05
C ILE A 138 -8.80 -1.04 12.75
N GLU A 139 -8.89 -0.46 13.95
CA GLU A 139 -7.70 -0.02 14.69
C GLU A 139 -6.86 -1.21 15.15
N THR A 140 -7.48 -2.28 15.62
CA THR A 140 -6.77 -3.51 16.00
C THR A 140 -6.00 -4.10 14.81
N THR A 141 -6.63 -4.15 13.65
CA THR A 141 -6.02 -4.64 12.40
C THR A 141 -4.88 -3.74 11.96
N ARG A 142 -5.07 -2.42 12.02
CA ARG A 142 -4.03 -1.44 11.70
C ARG A 142 -2.80 -1.57 12.59
N GLN A 143 -2.99 -1.68 13.90
CA GLN A 143 -1.91 -1.87 14.86
C GLN A 143 -1.15 -3.18 14.61
N PHE A 144 -1.86 -4.26 14.26
CA PHE A 144 -1.23 -5.52 13.87
C PHE A 144 -0.34 -5.36 12.63
N ILE A 145 -0.84 -4.72 11.57
CA ILE A 145 -0.08 -4.47 10.33
C ILE A 145 1.16 -3.61 10.63
N TYR A 146 1.02 -2.53 11.41
CA TYR A 146 2.16 -1.69 11.76
C TYR A 146 3.24 -2.43 12.54
N LYS A 147 2.88 -3.36 13.43
CA LYS A 147 3.85 -4.19 14.16
C LYS A 147 4.52 -5.24 13.29
N MET A 148 3.84 -5.73 12.27
CA MET A 148 4.33 -6.83 11.43
C MET A 148 5.22 -6.35 10.27
N PHE A 149 5.04 -5.10 9.80
CA PHE A 149 5.69 -4.58 8.61
C PHE A 149 6.49 -3.28 8.82
N LYS A 150 6.72 -2.86 10.06
CA LYS A 150 7.81 -1.94 10.44
C LYS A 150 8.96 -2.73 11.06
#